data_AF-A0A7X2MR43-F1
#
_entry.id   AF-A0A7X2MR43-F1
#
_cell.length_a   1.000
_cell.length_b   1.000
_cell.length_c   1.000
_cell.angle_alpha   90.00
_cell.angle_beta   90.00
_cell.angle_gamma   90.00
#
_symmetry.space_group_name_H-M   'P 1'
#
loop_
_entity.id
_entity.type
_entity.pdbx_description
1 polymer ?
#
loop_
_entity_poly.entity_id
_entity_poly.type
_entity_poly.pdbx_seq_one_letter_code
_entity_poly.pdbx_strand_id
1 'polypeptide(L)'
;MLDYAAFPQQRQALIREILQDKGRVVCADLARQLAVSEHTIRRDLHELSKEGLCKKVYGGAVLQLQEAGSFVSRKAHDHAAKALIAQRCASLVKANSCIFIDAGTTNLALAQALSPDLNITVVTNAPDIAALLINHPAAEVIMLGGQIQKSTGGAVGQTAINQIQGILFDQAFIGGCAMSPEAGLTGFNYADCEFKKVAMAQSNQ
;
A
#
# COMPACT_ATOMS: atom_id res chain seq x y z
N MET A 1 -32.85 20.99 5.65
CA MET A 1 -31.98 20.41 6.69
C MET A 1 -32.27 18.91 6.69
N LEU A 2 -31.26 18.05 6.50
CA LEU A 2 -31.49 16.59 6.41
C LEU A 2 -31.94 16.06 7.78
N ASP A 3 -33.03 15.29 7.81
CA ASP A 3 -33.48 14.62 9.03
C ASP A 3 -32.68 13.33 9.22
N TYR A 4 -31.53 13.48 9.87
CA TYR A 4 -30.68 12.34 10.16
C TYR A 4 -31.35 11.33 11.07
N ALA A 5 -32.40 11.66 11.84
CA ALA A 5 -33.11 10.69 12.67
C ALA A 5 -33.96 9.73 11.81
N ALA A 6 -34.65 10.27 10.79
CA ALA A 6 -35.53 9.53 9.90
C ALA A 6 -34.81 8.67 8.84
N PHE A 7 -33.56 9.00 8.47
CA PHE A 7 -32.82 8.33 7.39
C PHE A 7 -31.51 7.66 7.87
N PRO A 8 -31.57 6.43 8.42
CA PRO A 8 -30.39 5.72 8.93
C PRO A 8 -29.27 5.55 7.90
N GLN A 9 -29.60 5.28 6.64
CA GLN A 9 -28.60 5.06 5.58
C GLN A 9 -27.77 6.33 5.30
N GLN A 10 -28.42 7.50 5.26
CA GLN A 10 -27.73 8.78 5.05
C GLN A 10 -26.85 9.14 6.26
N ARG A 11 -27.36 8.86 7.47
CA ARG A 11 -26.60 9.05 8.71
C ARG A 11 -25.37 8.15 8.76
N GLN A 12 -25.52 6.88 8.38
CA GLN A 12 -24.42 5.91 8.30
C GLN A 12 -23.39 6.28 7.23
N ALA A 13 -23.83 6.79 6.07
CA ALA A 13 -22.94 7.28 5.03
C ALA A 13 -22.07 8.45 5.52
N LEU A 14 -22.67 9.41 6.23
CA LEU A 14 -21.92 10.52 6.82
C LEU A 14 -20.95 10.05 7.92
N ILE A 15 -21.37 9.12 8.79
CA ILE A 15 -20.49 8.55 9.82
C ILE A 15 -19.30 7.82 9.16
N ARG A 16 -19.54 7.13 8.04
CA ARG A 16 -18.49 6.49 7.23
C ARG A 16 -17.50 7.50 6.68
N GLU A 17 -17.96 8.61 6.12
CA GLU A 17 -17.09 9.70 5.64
C GLU A 17 -16.23 10.27 6.78
N ILE A 18 -16.81 10.55 7.94
CA ILE A 18 -16.07 11.07 9.09
C ILE A 18 -15.04 10.05 9.60
N LEU A 19 -15.39 8.75 9.62
CA LEU A 19 -14.46 7.68 9.97
C LEU A 19 -13.29 7.58 8.98
N GLN A 20 -13.55 7.76 7.68
CA GLN A 20 -12.52 7.75 6.64
C GLN A 20 -11.59 8.98 6.73
N ASP A 21 -12.14 10.15 7.04
CA ASP A 21 -11.39 11.41 7.16
C ASP A 21 -10.58 11.49 8.46
N LYS A 22 -11.21 11.19 9.60
CA LYS A 22 -10.63 11.40 10.94
C LYS A 22 -10.07 10.15 11.60
N GLY A 23 -10.33 8.97 11.02
CA GLY A 23 -9.95 7.66 11.57
C GLY A 23 -10.71 7.24 12.85
N ARG A 24 -11.49 8.14 13.46
CA ARG A 24 -12.25 7.87 14.69
C ARG A 24 -13.45 8.78 14.84
N VAL A 25 -14.43 8.32 15.61
CA VAL A 25 -15.61 9.09 15.99
C VAL A 25 -15.96 8.89 17.47
N VAL A 26 -16.56 9.91 18.07
CA VAL A 26 -17.07 9.89 19.45
C VAL A 26 -18.60 10.00 19.41
N CYS A 27 -19.29 9.10 20.13
CA CYS A 27 -20.75 9.02 20.10
C CYS A 27 -21.42 10.32 20.53
N ALA A 28 -20.94 10.94 21.61
CA ALA A 28 -21.49 12.19 22.15
C ALA A 28 -21.35 13.37 21.17
N ASP A 29 -20.26 13.41 20.40
CA ASP A 29 -20.03 14.47 19.42
C ASP A 29 -20.94 14.31 18.21
N LEU A 30 -21.04 13.08 17.69
CA LEU A 30 -21.94 12.76 16.58
C LEU A 30 -23.42 12.97 16.96
N ALA A 31 -23.80 12.60 18.18
CA ALA A 31 -25.16 12.80 18.70
C ALA A 31 -25.54 14.29 18.70
N ARG A 32 -24.63 15.16 19.18
CA ARG A 32 -24.81 16.62 19.15
C ARG A 32 -24.83 17.17 17.72
N GLN A 33 -23.89 16.75 16.88
CA GLN A 33 -23.76 17.25 15.50
C GLN A 33 -24.98 16.88 14.64
N LEU A 34 -25.54 15.69 14.83
CA LEU A 34 -26.61 15.15 14.01
C LEU A 34 -28.00 15.28 14.65
N ALA A 35 -28.07 15.92 15.83
CA ALA A 35 -29.29 16.08 16.62
C ALA A 35 -30.05 14.76 16.87
N VAL A 36 -29.32 13.69 17.21
CA VAL A 36 -29.87 12.38 17.57
C VAL A 36 -29.37 11.91 18.93
N SER A 37 -29.97 10.86 19.48
CA SER A 37 -29.48 10.27 20.73
C SER A 37 -28.15 9.52 20.54
N GLU A 38 -27.33 9.45 21.59
CA GLU A 38 -26.15 8.59 21.59
C GLU A 38 -26.51 7.11 21.37
N HIS A 39 -27.69 6.66 21.81
CA HIS A 39 -28.17 5.31 21.55
C HIS A 39 -28.32 5.05 20.05
N THR A 40 -28.86 6.02 19.30
CA THR A 40 -28.99 5.97 17.84
C THR A 40 -27.63 5.82 17.18
N ILE A 41 -26.65 6.66 17.56
CA ILE A 41 -25.28 6.57 17.04
C ILE A 41 -24.63 5.22 17.37
N ARG A 42 -24.77 4.72 18.60
CA ARG A 42 -24.24 3.41 18.99
C ARG A 42 -24.82 2.28 18.15
N ARG A 43 -26.10 2.37 17.75
CA ARG A 43 -26.74 1.41 16.85
C ARG A 43 -26.15 1.49 15.44
N ASP A 44 -25.94 2.68 14.89
CA ASP A 44 -25.31 2.82 13.57
C ASP A 44 -23.87 2.32 13.55
N LEU A 45 -23.08 2.66 14.57
CA LEU A 45 -21.72 2.13 14.73
C LEU A 45 -21.71 0.62 14.92
N HIS A 46 -22.78 0.03 15.47
CA HIS A 46 -22.91 -1.41 15.55
C HIS A 46 -23.09 -2.05 14.18
N GLU A 47 -23.95 -1.48 13.32
CA GLU A 47 -24.14 -1.98 11.96
C GLU A 47 -22.87 -1.77 11.10
N LEU A 48 -22.27 -0.58 11.14
CA LEU A 48 -21.00 -0.31 10.44
C LEU A 48 -19.85 -1.21 10.92
N SER A 49 -19.85 -1.62 12.20
CA SER A 49 -18.88 -2.58 12.72
C SER A 49 -19.11 -4.01 12.23
N LYS A 50 -20.39 -4.43 12.06
CA LYS A 50 -20.71 -5.73 11.43
C LYS A 50 -20.26 -5.79 9.97
N GLU A 51 -20.28 -4.66 9.28
CA GLU A 51 -19.76 -4.51 7.92
C GLU A 51 -18.21 -4.48 7.86
N GLY A 52 -17.53 -4.52 9.01
CA GLY A 52 -16.06 -4.48 9.08
C GLY A 52 -15.45 -3.09 8.83
N LEU A 53 -16.27 -2.03 8.78
CA LEU A 53 -15.79 -0.66 8.55
C LEU A 53 -15.10 -0.07 9.78
N CYS A 54 -15.56 -0.41 10.98
CA CYS A 54 -15.03 0.16 12.21
C CYS A 54 -15.01 -0.82 13.38
N LYS A 55 -14.11 -0.61 14.32
CA LYS A 55 -14.08 -1.30 15.61
C LYS A 55 -14.65 -0.39 16.70
N LYS A 56 -15.65 -0.89 17.42
CA LYS A 56 -16.21 -0.19 18.58
C LYS A 56 -15.16 -0.08 19.70
N VAL A 57 -15.09 1.09 20.32
CA VAL A 57 -14.28 1.37 21.50
C VAL A 57 -15.14 2.05 22.57
N TYR A 58 -14.59 2.29 23.75
CA TYR A 58 -15.33 3.00 24.79
C TYR A 58 -15.73 4.41 24.30
N GLY A 59 -17.04 4.68 24.23
CA GLY A 59 -17.58 5.98 23.83
C GLY A 59 -17.57 6.29 22.33
N GLY A 60 -17.19 5.35 21.45
CA GLY A 60 -17.07 5.64 20.01
C GLY A 60 -16.68 4.46 19.14
N ALA A 61 -16.09 4.76 17.99
CA ALA A 61 -15.51 3.76 17.09
C ALA A 61 -14.25 4.31 16.40
N VAL A 62 -13.34 3.41 16.06
CA VAL A 62 -12.16 3.69 15.23
C VAL A 62 -12.31 2.98 13.89
N LEU A 63 -11.83 3.62 12.82
CA LEU A 63 -11.83 3.03 11.49
C LEU A 63 -11.07 1.70 11.55
N GLN A 64 -11.69 0.65 11.05
CA GLN A 64 -11.05 -0.62 10.85
C GLN A 64 -10.46 -0.59 9.46
N LEU A 65 -9.16 -0.35 9.38
CA LEU A 65 -8.43 -0.51 8.13
C LEU A 65 -8.58 -1.99 7.73
N GLN A 66 -9.03 -2.22 6.51
CA GLN A 66 -8.95 -3.55 5.94
C GLN A 66 -7.49 -3.99 6.00
N GLU A 67 -7.25 -5.22 6.44
CA GLU A 67 -5.94 -5.82 6.19
C GLU A 67 -5.66 -5.65 4.71
N ALA A 68 -4.44 -5.25 4.37
CA ALA A 68 -4.06 -4.98 3.00
C ALA A 68 -4.12 -6.22 2.10
N GLY A 69 -4.74 -7.32 2.54
CA GLY A 69 -4.94 -8.54 1.78
C GLY A 69 -3.64 -9.29 1.51
N SER A 70 -3.77 -10.40 0.79
CA SER A 70 -2.60 -11.07 0.22
C SER A 70 -2.08 -10.28 -0.99
N PHE A 71 -0.85 -10.55 -1.41
CA PHE A 71 -0.34 -10.01 -2.68
C PHE A 71 -1.29 -10.33 -3.84
N VAL A 72 -1.84 -11.55 -3.88
CA VAL A 72 -2.79 -12.01 -4.90
C VAL A 72 -4.07 -11.17 -4.88
N SER A 73 -4.65 -10.92 -3.71
CA SER A 73 -5.87 -10.11 -3.63
C SER A 73 -5.58 -8.67 -4.03
N ARG A 74 -4.48 -8.06 -3.55
CA ARG A 74 -4.10 -6.70 -3.98
C ARG A 74 -3.86 -6.62 -5.48
N LYS A 75 -3.32 -7.67 -6.10
CA LYS A 75 -3.02 -7.67 -7.54
C LYS A 75 -4.30 -7.50 -8.37
N ALA A 76 -5.45 -7.95 -7.86
CA ALA A 76 -6.75 -7.88 -8.51
C ALA A 76 -7.57 -6.59 -8.23
N HIS A 77 -7.05 -5.66 -7.43
CA HIS A 77 -7.75 -4.42 -7.06
C HIS A 77 -7.01 -3.17 -7.55
N ASP A 78 -7.71 -2.04 -7.63
CA ASP A 78 -7.15 -0.71 -7.91
C ASP A 78 -6.27 -0.62 -9.17
N HIS A 79 -6.56 -1.44 -10.19
CA HIS A 79 -5.77 -1.53 -11.41
C HIS A 79 -5.58 -0.17 -12.10
N ALA A 80 -6.65 0.61 -12.25
CA ALA A 80 -6.59 1.92 -12.90
C ALA A 80 -5.69 2.90 -12.15
N ALA A 81 -5.81 2.96 -10.82
CA ALA A 81 -4.96 3.82 -10.00
C ALA A 81 -3.49 3.41 -10.07
N LYS A 82 -3.20 2.10 -10.01
CA LYS A 82 -1.84 1.57 -10.15
C LYS A 82 -1.24 1.85 -11.51
N ALA A 83 -2.03 1.74 -12.58
CA ALA A 83 -1.58 2.05 -13.94
C ALA A 83 -1.18 3.53 -14.08
N LEU A 84 -1.94 4.46 -13.49
CA LEU A 84 -1.60 5.88 -13.51
C LEU A 84 -0.28 6.16 -12.77
N ILE A 85 -0.11 5.58 -11.58
CA ILE A 85 1.14 5.71 -10.81
C ILE A 85 2.31 5.09 -11.60
N ALA A 86 2.11 3.89 -12.14
CA ALA A 86 3.10 3.16 -12.92
C ALA A 86 3.60 3.95 -14.12
N GLN A 87 2.70 4.53 -14.92
CA GLN A 87 3.08 5.36 -16.08
C GLN A 87 3.92 6.57 -15.67
N ARG A 88 3.56 7.22 -14.56
CA ARG A 88 4.36 8.34 -14.03
C ARG A 88 5.74 7.89 -13.59
N CYS A 89 5.82 6.83 -12.78
CA CYS A 89 7.10 6.29 -12.33
C CYS A 89 7.98 5.82 -13.51
N ALA A 90 7.40 5.16 -14.51
CA ALA A 90 8.13 4.70 -15.70
C ALA A 90 8.77 5.87 -16.47
N SER A 91 8.08 7.02 -16.55
CA SER A 91 8.62 8.23 -17.18
C SER A 91 9.79 8.87 -16.44
N LEU A 92 10.02 8.50 -15.18
CA LEU A 92 11.14 9.00 -14.36
C LEU A 92 12.37 8.09 -14.41
N VAL A 93 12.25 6.90 -15.01
CA VAL A 93 13.36 5.95 -15.13
C VAL A 93 14.40 6.51 -16.12
N LYS A 94 15.65 6.55 -15.68
CA LYS A 94 16.77 6.99 -16.53
C LYS A 94 17.26 5.81 -17.37
N ALA A 95 17.41 6.02 -18.68
CA ALA A 95 18.02 5.02 -19.54
C ALA A 95 19.49 4.77 -19.15
N ASN A 96 19.97 3.56 -19.42
CA ASN A 96 21.32 3.07 -19.12
C ASN A 96 21.68 3.19 -17.62
N SER A 97 20.71 2.92 -16.74
CA SER A 97 20.89 2.97 -15.29
C SER A 97 20.57 1.62 -14.65
N CYS A 98 21.10 1.41 -13.44
CA CYS A 98 20.71 0.32 -12.57
C CYS A 98 19.59 0.80 -11.64
N ILE A 99 18.41 0.16 -11.71
CA ILE A 99 17.28 0.50 -10.86
C ILE A 99 16.87 -0.66 -9.97
N PHE A 100 16.41 -0.34 -8.77
CA PHE A 100 15.78 -1.30 -7.88
C PHE A 100 14.25 -1.15 -7.95
N ILE A 101 13.55 -2.26 -8.16
CA ILE A 101 12.08 -2.32 -8.09
C ILE A 101 11.68 -3.29 -6.97
N ASP A 102 11.12 -2.75 -5.90
CA ASP A 102 10.68 -3.51 -4.73
C ASP A 102 9.42 -4.36 -5.02
N ALA A 103 9.19 -5.38 -4.20
CA ALA A 103 8.00 -6.20 -4.25
C ALA A 103 6.73 -5.41 -3.92
N GLY A 104 5.74 -5.54 -4.79
CA GLY A 104 4.43 -4.93 -4.58
C GLY A 104 3.63 -4.87 -5.85
N THR A 105 2.31 -4.79 -5.73
CA THR A 105 1.41 -4.82 -6.88
C THR A 105 1.45 -3.52 -7.68
N THR A 106 1.78 -2.40 -7.05
CA THR A 106 1.99 -1.11 -7.74
C THR A 106 3.30 -1.12 -8.52
N ASN A 107 4.35 -1.69 -7.93
CA ASN A 107 5.64 -1.85 -8.59
C ASN A 107 5.61 -2.89 -9.72
N LEU A 108 4.77 -3.92 -9.60
CA LEU A 108 4.48 -4.81 -10.73
C LEU A 108 3.84 -4.04 -11.90
N ALA A 109 2.92 -3.12 -11.62
CA ALA A 109 2.35 -2.26 -12.66
C ALA A 109 3.40 -1.32 -13.26
N LEU A 110 4.34 -0.79 -12.47
CA LEU A 110 5.49 -0.03 -12.98
C LEU A 110 6.31 -0.88 -13.95
N ALA A 111 6.69 -2.09 -13.57
CA ALA A 111 7.45 -2.99 -14.43
C ALA A 111 6.73 -3.29 -15.76
N GLN A 112 5.39 -3.37 -15.75
CA GLN A 112 4.57 -3.52 -16.97
C GLN A 112 4.56 -2.27 -17.86
N ALA A 113 4.76 -1.09 -17.27
CA ALA A 113 4.71 0.19 -17.97
C ALA A 113 6.07 0.65 -18.51
N LEU A 114 7.15 -0.10 -18.25
CA LEU A 114 8.47 0.20 -18.80
C LEU A 114 8.46 0.06 -20.32
N SER A 115 9.07 1.03 -21.00
CA SER A 115 9.16 1.03 -22.46
C SER A 115 10.06 -0.13 -22.92
N PRO A 116 9.66 -0.91 -23.95
CA PRO A 116 10.48 -2.02 -24.46
C PRO A 116 11.88 -1.57 -24.90
N ASP A 117 12.03 -0.33 -25.36
CA ASP A 117 13.31 0.23 -25.83
C ASP A 117 14.21 0.73 -24.68
N LEU A 118 13.74 0.62 -23.43
CA LEU A 118 14.47 1.11 -22.26
C LEU A 118 15.58 0.14 -21.87
N ASN A 119 16.81 0.50 -22.22
CA ASN A 119 18.01 -0.24 -21.80
C ASN A 119 18.35 0.06 -20.34
N ILE A 120 18.16 -0.89 -19.44
CA ILE A 120 18.37 -0.74 -17.99
C ILE A 120 18.74 -2.08 -17.35
N THR A 121 19.39 -2.04 -16.19
CA THR A 121 19.52 -3.20 -15.31
C THR A 121 18.50 -3.08 -14.19
N VAL A 122 17.61 -4.06 -14.05
CA VAL A 122 16.59 -4.10 -13.00
C VAL A 122 16.97 -5.10 -11.93
N VAL A 123 17.18 -4.61 -10.70
CA VAL A 123 17.32 -5.42 -9.50
C VAL A 123 15.96 -5.51 -8.82
N THR A 124 15.49 -6.72 -8.49
CA THR A 124 14.21 -6.88 -7.81
C THR A 124 14.23 -8.05 -6.83
N ASN A 125 13.53 -7.92 -5.72
CA ASN A 125 13.25 -9.04 -4.81
C ASN A 125 11.93 -9.76 -5.13
N ALA A 126 11.22 -9.39 -6.19
CA ALA A 126 9.89 -9.89 -6.49
C ALA A 126 9.90 -10.90 -7.65
N PRO A 127 9.56 -12.18 -7.40
CA PRO A 127 9.50 -13.19 -8.46
C PRO A 127 8.55 -12.81 -9.61
N ASP A 128 7.40 -12.20 -9.30
CA ASP A 128 6.43 -11.75 -10.31
C ASP A 128 6.99 -10.66 -11.24
N ILE A 129 7.84 -9.77 -10.71
CA ILE A 129 8.49 -8.71 -11.48
C ILE A 129 9.62 -9.30 -12.32
N ALA A 130 10.44 -10.17 -11.74
CA ALA A 130 11.50 -10.86 -12.47
C ALA A 130 10.94 -11.71 -13.63
N ALA A 131 9.88 -12.47 -13.38
CA ALA A 131 9.23 -13.30 -14.39
C ALA A 131 8.57 -12.47 -15.51
N LEU A 132 8.11 -11.26 -15.21
CA LEU A 132 7.61 -10.35 -16.24
C LEU A 132 8.77 -9.82 -17.10
N LEU A 133 9.82 -9.31 -16.45
CA LEU A 133 10.90 -8.58 -17.11
C LEU A 133 11.90 -9.48 -17.83
N ILE A 134 11.89 -10.81 -17.61
CA ILE A 134 12.69 -11.74 -18.42
C ILE A 134 12.35 -11.66 -19.92
N ASN A 135 11.15 -11.20 -20.26
CA ASN A 135 10.70 -11.01 -21.63
C ASN A 135 10.92 -9.57 -22.13
N HIS A 136 11.49 -8.69 -21.31
CA HIS A 136 11.78 -7.31 -21.72
C HIS A 136 12.99 -7.31 -22.66
N PRO A 137 12.89 -6.75 -23.88
CA PRO A 137 13.89 -6.99 -24.92
C PRO A 137 15.23 -6.29 -24.65
N ALA A 138 15.23 -5.21 -23.86
CA ALA A 138 16.41 -4.40 -23.57
C ALA A 138 16.86 -4.40 -22.09
N ALA A 139 16.14 -5.07 -21.18
CA ALA A 139 16.46 -4.98 -19.76
C ALA A 139 17.23 -6.22 -19.28
N GLU A 140 18.29 -6.01 -18.51
CA GLU A 140 18.92 -7.06 -17.71
C GLU A 140 18.17 -7.19 -16.38
N VAL A 141 17.98 -8.42 -15.89
CA VAL A 141 17.21 -8.68 -14.66
C VAL A 141 18.04 -9.44 -13.64
N ILE A 142 18.21 -8.85 -12.46
CA ILE A 142 18.88 -9.44 -11.30
C ILE A 142 17.81 -9.69 -10.22
N MET A 143 17.49 -10.95 -9.97
CA MET A 143 16.54 -11.33 -8.92
C MET A 143 17.26 -11.63 -7.62
N LEU A 144 16.90 -10.91 -6.55
CA LEU A 144 17.34 -11.19 -5.20
C LEU A 144 16.59 -12.40 -4.64
N GLY A 145 17.33 -13.35 -4.07
CA GLY A 145 16.78 -14.60 -3.53
C GLY A 145 16.53 -14.58 -2.03
N GLY A 146 15.86 -15.61 -1.52
CA GLY A 146 15.58 -15.78 -0.08
C GLY A 146 14.22 -16.41 0.18
N GLN A 147 13.74 -16.29 1.42
CA GLN A 147 12.40 -16.74 1.77
C GLN A 147 11.36 -15.81 1.17
N ILE A 148 10.41 -16.38 0.41
CA ILE A 148 9.30 -15.60 -0.16
C ILE A 148 8.24 -15.37 0.91
N GLN A 149 7.96 -14.09 1.16
CA GLN A 149 6.89 -13.67 2.03
C GLN A 149 5.59 -13.47 1.22
N LYS A 150 4.60 -14.33 1.49
CA LYS A 150 3.33 -14.35 0.73
C LYS A 150 2.53 -13.06 0.81
N SER A 151 2.62 -12.33 1.92
CA SER A 151 1.87 -11.08 2.10
C SER A 151 2.40 -9.96 1.22
N THR A 152 3.71 -9.86 1.00
CA THR A 152 4.36 -8.82 0.17
C THR A 152 4.61 -9.29 -1.26
N GLY A 153 4.76 -10.59 -1.47
CA GLY A 153 5.12 -11.20 -2.76
C GLY A 153 6.61 -11.13 -3.07
N GLY A 154 7.46 -10.81 -2.09
CA GLY A 154 8.90 -10.63 -2.28
C GLY A 154 9.76 -11.56 -1.43
N ALA A 155 10.99 -11.78 -1.88
CA ALA A 155 12.07 -12.32 -1.08
C ALA A 155 12.51 -11.29 -0.03
N VAL A 156 12.53 -11.70 1.23
CA VAL A 156 12.95 -10.85 2.35
C VAL A 156 13.86 -11.64 3.30
N GLY A 157 14.34 -10.98 4.35
CA GLY A 157 15.20 -11.59 5.37
C GLY A 157 16.69 -11.56 5.00
N GLN A 158 17.51 -12.21 5.82
CA GLN A 158 18.96 -12.01 5.81
C GLN A 158 19.62 -12.35 4.47
N THR A 159 19.16 -13.39 3.78
CA THR A 159 19.71 -13.77 2.46
C THR A 159 19.52 -12.66 1.43
N ALA A 160 18.31 -12.07 1.37
CA ALA A 160 18.01 -10.98 0.45
C ALA A 160 18.77 -9.71 0.84
N ILE A 161 18.89 -9.43 2.15
CA ILE A 161 19.66 -8.31 2.70
C ILE A 161 21.15 -8.41 2.31
N ASN A 162 21.76 -9.57 2.47
CA ASN A 162 23.17 -9.76 2.14
C ASN A 162 23.44 -9.56 0.64
N GLN A 163 22.49 -9.98 -0.22
CA GLN A 163 22.62 -9.79 -1.67
C GLN A 163 22.50 -8.32 -2.06
N ILE A 164 21.47 -7.61 -1.55
CA ILE A 164 21.25 -6.21 -1.93
C ILE A 164 22.35 -5.29 -1.43
N GLN A 165 23.00 -5.59 -0.31
CA GLN A 165 24.16 -4.82 0.20
C GLN A 165 25.36 -4.79 -0.76
N GLY A 166 25.45 -5.74 -1.69
CA GLY A 166 26.52 -5.79 -2.68
C GLY A 166 26.22 -5.03 -3.96
N ILE A 167 25.07 -4.35 -4.07
CA ILE A 167 24.57 -3.76 -5.30
C ILE A 167 24.13 -2.32 -5.05
N LEU A 168 24.77 -1.37 -5.74
CA LEU A 168 24.35 0.02 -5.77
C LEU A 168 23.44 0.28 -6.97
N PHE A 169 22.37 1.03 -6.76
CA PHE A 169 21.43 1.41 -7.82
C PHE A 169 21.26 2.92 -7.90
N ASP A 170 21.06 3.41 -9.12
CA ASP A 170 20.85 4.82 -9.42
C ASP A 170 19.49 5.31 -8.91
N GLN A 171 18.45 4.47 -9.00
CA GLN A 171 17.08 4.81 -8.57
C GLN A 171 16.40 3.63 -7.88
N ALA A 172 15.59 3.91 -6.85
CA ALA A 172 14.81 2.90 -6.14
C ALA A 172 13.31 3.19 -6.15
N PHE A 173 12.53 2.22 -6.61
CA PHE A 173 11.07 2.25 -6.58
C PHE A 173 10.58 1.38 -5.43
N ILE A 174 10.43 1.99 -4.24
CA ILE A 174 10.09 1.29 -2.99
C ILE A 174 8.57 1.32 -2.74
N GLY A 175 7.98 0.15 -2.46
CA GLY A 175 6.58 0.05 -2.04
C GLY A 175 6.42 0.25 -0.54
N GLY A 176 5.33 0.86 -0.10
CA GLY A 176 4.97 0.95 1.32
C GLY A 176 3.49 0.71 1.56
N CYS A 177 3.13 0.41 2.81
CA CYS A 177 1.74 0.32 3.24
C CYS A 177 1.17 1.67 3.69
N ALA A 178 2.04 2.58 4.16
CA ALA A 178 1.71 3.96 4.47
C ALA A 178 2.99 4.83 4.46
N MET A 179 2.81 6.14 4.39
CA MET A 179 3.88 7.13 4.51
C MET A 179 3.41 8.29 5.40
N SER A 180 4.28 8.77 6.28
CA SER A 180 4.07 9.99 7.07
C SER A 180 5.27 10.94 6.89
N PRO A 181 5.05 12.27 6.93
CA PRO A 181 6.15 13.24 6.90
C PRO A 181 7.15 13.06 8.05
N GLU A 182 6.68 12.63 9.22
CA GLU A 182 7.48 12.49 10.43
C GLU A 182 8.08 11.08 10.57
N ALA A 183 7.29 10.04 10.26
CA ALA A 183 7.67 8.64 10.46
C ALA A 183 8.27 7.98 9.21
N GLY A 184 8.18 8.63 8.05
CA GLY A 184 8.66 8.10 6.77
C GLY A 184 7.77 6.98 6.24
N LEU A 185 8.37 6.11 5.42
CA LEU A 185 7.72 4.96 4.80
C LEU A 185 7.62 3.78 5.79
N THR A 186 6.45 3.15 5.86
CA THR A 186 6.26 1.90 6.62
C THR A 186 5.94 0.72 5.69
N GLY A 187 6.34 -0.47 6.14
CA GLY A 187 6.14 -1.75 5.45
C GLY A 187 5.06 -2.63 6.09
N PHE A 188 4.84 -3.80 5.51
CA PHE A 188 3.77 -4.71 5.93
C PHE A 188 4.11 -5.50 7.21
N ASN A 189 5.39 -5.71 7.47
CA ASN A 189 5.88 -6.45 8.62
C ASN A 189 7.37 -6.15 8.83
N TYR A 190 7.92 -6.69 9.92
CA TYR A 190 9.30 -6.43 10.32
C TYR A 190 10.35 -6.78 9.25
N ALA A 191 10.27 -7.98 8.64
CA ALA A 191 11.26 -8.41 7.66
C ALA A 191 11.23 -7.56 6.37
N ASP A 192 10.04 -7.15 5.95
CA ASP A 192 9.82 -6.21 4.85
C ASP A 192 10.43 -4.83 5.16
N CYS A 193 10.17 -4.30 6.35
CA CYS A 193 10.72 -3.02 6.80
C CYS A 193 12.26 -3.04 6.85
N GLU A 194 12.86 -4.09 7.43
CA GLU A 194 14.32 -4.21 7.52
C GLU A 194 14.97 -4.31 6.14
N PHE A 195 14.39 -5.10 5.24
CA PHE A 195 14.88 -5.21 3.88
C PHE A 195 14.83 -3.85 3.15
N LYS A 196 13.72 -3.11 3.27
CA LYS A 196 13.56 -1.79 2.63
C LYS A 196 14.52 -0.74 3.13
N LYS A 197 14.83 -0.72 4.43
CA LYS A 197 15.86 0.19 4.98
C LYS A 197 17.20 -0.02 4.29
N VAL A 198 17.59 -1.28 4.11
CA VAL A 198 18.84 -1.63 3.44
C VAL A 198 18.76 -1.27 1.96
N ALA A 199 17.66 -1.57 1.28
CA ALA A 199 17.45 -1.18 -0.12
C ALA A 199 17.58 0.34 -0.31
N MET A 200 16.90 1.14 0.50
CA MET A 200 16.98 2.60 0.42
C MET A 200 18.40 3.13 0.64
N ALA A 201 19.20 2.48 1.49
CA ALA A 201 20.59 2.86 1.73
C ALA A 201 21.54 2.51 0.57
N GLN A 202 21.12 1.66 -0.38
CA GLN A 202 21.90 1.31 -1.57
C GLN A 202 21.53 2.16 -2.80
N SER A 203 20.62 3.13 -2.64
CA SER A 203 20.17 3.99 -3.73
C SER A 203 20.74 5.40 -3.68
N ASN A 204 21.02 5.95 -4.86
CA ASN A 204 21.31 7.36 -5.02
C ASN A 204 20.05 8.24 -5.16
N GLN A 205 18.88 7.64 -5.45
CA GLN A 205 17.62 8.39 -5.70
C GLN A 205 16.36 7.59 -5.34
#